data_AF-A0A3G5FKC8-F1
#
_entry.id   AF-A0A3G5FKC8-F1
#
_cell.length_a   1.000
_cell.length_b   1.000
_cell.length_c   1.000
_cell.angle_alpha   90.00
_cell.angle_beta   90.00
_cell.angle_gamma   90.00
#
_symmetry.space_group_name_H-M   'P 1'
#
loop_
_entity.id
_entity.type
_entity.pdbx_description
1 polymer ?
#
loop_
_entity_poly.entity_id
_entity_poly.type
_entity_poly.pdbx_seq_one_letter_code
_entity_poly.pdbx_strand_id
1 'polypeptide(L)'
;MAKYNNEEINYLTYLVNETSTTWPQRAQLMSDKFNKEYNVNSIKSYVNHRKRSDAWDYQKGKPAIKTEIKGDGVQTSEIKLRMTAEQAKDPDYVLQAHGYDSQNWEIVKLTSNVWEQNSSSDGLVQLYQSKIVVKPKQGFNAKDVAEELLKDVPKMELKQKIHGKRNLVIPLSDLHFPVLTLENAKDYLSDVTGIINKGYNIIVIESLGDIFHSNAMKSSQTIKGTQLEDVDMVSAIEYAKQFFSVIIEEALQYSNKVRIEFAEGNHSAMEYMFLTYLEARYPQVKVNKHNKARMAYQIGNVGIMLTHGHMSKKKDYPMLFATEFKSIWASSSWLEIQQGHYHTMEAQNINGVIHRQLGTIKPNDKYEEENGFTMNYKSTQAFEYSEDKLKTIYELG
;
A
#
# COMPACT_ATOMS: atom_id res chain seq x y z
N MET A 1 -51.78 -19.31 -1.16
CA MET A 1 -50.82 -18.33 -0.59
C MET A 1 -49.49 -19.04 -0.35
N ALA A 2 -48.36 -18.45 -0.75
CA ALA A 2 -47.05 -19.06 -0.49
C ALA A 2 -46.80 -19.10 1.02
N LYS A 3 -46.41 -20.27 1.55
CA LYS A 3 -46.17 -20.51 2.99
C LYS A 3 -45.00 -19.70 3.56
N TYR A 4 -44.12 -19.25 2.67
CA TYR A 4 -42.95 -18.42 2.96
C TYR A 4 -42.84 -17.31 1.92
N ASN A 5 -42.37 -16.13 2.33
CA ASN A 5 -42.07 -15.00 1.43
C ASN A 5 -40.70 -15.21 0.73
N ASN A 6 -40.40 -14.38 -0.27
CA ASN A 6 -39.19 -14.54 -1.09
C ASN A 6 -37.90 -14.39 -0.27
N GLU A 7 -37.90 -13.56 0.77
CA GLU A 7 -36.73 -13.34 1.62
C GLU A 7 -36.46 -14.53 2.55
N GLU A 8 -37.53 -15.10 3.13
CA GLU A 8 -37.51 -16.37 3.88
C GLU A 8 -37.00 -17.52 2.99
N ILE A 9 -37.41 -17.57 1.72
CA ILE A 9 -36.98 -18.58 0.75
C ILE A 9 -35.49 -18.44 0.41
N ASN A 10 -35.02 -17.22 0.12
CA ASN A 10 -33.63 -16.97 -0.24
C ASN A 10 -32.69 -17.28 0.93
N TYR A 11 -33.06 -16.88 2.14
CA TYR A 11 -32.26 -17.16 3.33
C TYR A 11 -32.23 -18.66 3.66
N LEU A 12 -33.38 -19.35 3.56
CA LEU A 12 -33.42 -20.79 3.73
C LEU A 12 -32.60 -21.52 2.66
N THR A 13 -32.56 -20.99 1.44
CA THR A 13 -31.72 -21.51 0.34
C THR A 13 -30.23 -21.39 0.66
N TYR A 14 -29.79 -20.21 1.11
CA TYR A 14 -28.43 -19.99 1.60
C TYR A 14 -28.06 -20.97 2.72
N LEU A 15 -28.93 -21.14 3.73
CA LEU A 15 -28.67 -22.06 4.84
C LEU A 15 -28.58 -23.53 4.38
N VAL A 16 -29.32 -23.91 3.34
CA VAL A 16 -29.33 -25.28 2.82
C VAL A 16 -28.11 -25.55 1.91
N ASN A 17 -27.67 -24.57 1.13
CA ASN A 17 -26.63 -24.73 0.10
C ASN A 17 -25.23 -24.34 0.60
N GLU A 18 -25.12 -23.25 1.35
CA GLU A 18 -23.84 -22.60 1.67
C GLU A 18 -23.34 -22.88 3.09
N THR A 19 -24.16 -23.50 3.94
CA THR A 19 -23.81 -23.74 5.36
C THR A 19 -23.91 -25.21 5.76
N SER A 20 -23.03 -25.67 6.66
CA SER A 20 -23.04 -27.04 7.21
C SER A 20 -24.02 -27.21 8.38
N THR A 21 -25.19 -26.56 8.33
CA THR A 21 -26.16 -26.53 9.43
C THR A 21 -27.12 -27.72 9.41
N THR A 22 -27.51 -28.20 10.59
CA THR A 22 -28.54 -29.25 10.77
C THR A 22 -29.96 -28.68 10.68
N TRP A 23 -30.97 -29.52 10.44
CA TRP A 23 -32.37 -29.07 10.33
C TRP A 23 -32.89 -28.31 11.57
N PRO A 24 -32.60 -28.71 12.82
CA PRO A 24 -32.94 -27.93 14.00
C PRO A 24 -32.25 -26.55 14.02
N GLN A 25 -30.95 -26.50 13.69
CA GLN A 25 -30.19 -25.24 13.64
C GLN A 25 -30.76 -24.27 12.59
N ARG A 26 -31.16 -24.80 11.41
CA ARG A 26 -31.78 -23.98 10.36
C ARG A 26 -33.09 -23.37 10.81
N ALA A 27 -33.92 -24.14 11.53
CA ALA A 27 -35.18 -23.63 12.08
C ALA A 27 -34.94 -22.52 13.12
N GLN A 28 -33.91 -22.68 13.97
CA GLN A 28 -33.52 -21.64 14.92
C GLN A 28 -33.03 -20.38 14.21
N LEU A 29 -32.10 -20.49 13.26
CA LEU A 29 -31.57 -19.34 12.51
C LEU A 29 -32.65 -18.61 11.70
N MET A 30 -33.60 -19.34 11.12
CA MET A 30 -34.79 -18.75 10.49
C MET A 30 -35.64 -18.01 11.52
N SER A 31 -35.82 -18.58 12.72
CA SER A 31 -36.62 -17.98 13.78
C SER A 31 -36.00 -16.70 14.32
N ASP A 32 -34.69 -16.72 14.54
CA ASP A 32 -33.91 -15.57 15.01
C ASP A 32 -33.93 -14.43 14.00
N LYS A 33 -33.76 -14.74 12.69
CA LYS A 33 -33.71 -13.72 11.64
C LYS A 33 -35.06 -13.07 11.35
N PHE A 34 -36.14 -13.85 11.34
CA PHE A 34 -37.47 -13.38 10.94
C PHE A 34 -38.42 -13.18 12.13
N ASN A 35 -37.92 -13.31 13.35
CA ASN A 35 -38.66 -13.16 14.60
C ASN A 35 -40.00 -13.94 14.61
N LYS A 36 -39.95 -15.19 14.16
CA LYS A 36 -41.13 -16.04 13.91
C LYS A 36 -40.78 -17.49 14.17
N GLU A 37 -41.65 -18.27 14.81
CA GLU A 37 -41.34 -19.66 15.11
C GLU A 37 -41.43 -20.55 13.85
N TYR A 38 -40.36 -21.29 13.55
CA TYR A 38 -40.34 -22.25 12.45
C TYR A 38 -40.26 -23.69 12.92
N ASN A 39 -41.25 -24.50 12.52
CA ASN A 39 -41.22 -25.92 12.77
C ASN A 39 -40.22 -26.65 11.84
N VAL A 40 -39.32 -27.43 12.42
CA VAL A 40 -38.27 -28.21 11.72
C VAL A 40 -38.86 -29.11 10.63
N ASN A 41 -39.93 -29.85 10.93
CA ASN A 41 -40.56 -30.77 9.98
C ASN A 41 -41.25 -30.02 8.84
N SER A 42 -41.82 -28.85 9.12
CA SER A 42 -42.41 -27.98 8.10
C SER A 42 -41.35 -27.44 7.13
N ILE A 43 -40.22 -26.92 7.65
CA ILE A 43 -39.10 -26.46 6.82
C ILE A 43 -38.58 -27.60 5.98
N LYS A 44 -38.28 -28.76 6.60
CA LYS A 44 -37.74 -29.93 5.91
C LYS A 44 -38.68 -30.45 4.82
N SER A 45 -39.98 -30.49 5.09
CA SER A 45 -41.00 -30.90 4.11
C SER A 45 -41.12 -29.90 2.96
N TYR A 46 -41.14 -28.59 3.27
CA TYR A 46 -41.18 -27.52 2.28
C TYR A 46 -39.96 -27.57 1.34
N VAL A 47 -38.78 -27.74 1.92
CA VAL A 47 -37.52 -27.95 1.19
C VAL A 47 -37.63 -29.18 0.30
N ASN A 48 -38.02 -30.33 0.84
CA ASN A 48 -38.07 -31.56 0.06
C ASN A 48 -39.10 -31.49 -1.08
N HIS A 49 -40.21 -30.78 -0.88
CA HIS A 49 -41.19 -30.54 -1.93
C HIS A 49 -40.64 -29.59 -3.00
N ARG A 50 -39.96 -28.52 -2.58
CA ARG A 50 -39.32 -27.58 -3.51
C ARG A 50 -38.14 -28.17 -4.27
N LYS A 51 -37.44 -29.15 -3.72
CA LYS A 51 -36.40 -29.90 -4.45
C LYS A 51 -36.97 -30.78 -5.56
N ARG A 52 -38.28 -31.06 -5.52
CA ARG A 52 -39.00 -31.90 -6.49
C ARG A 52 -39.79 -31.08 -7.52
N SER A 53 -40.08 -29.82 -7.22
CA SER A 53 -40.60 -28.85 -8.20
C SER A 53 -39.42 -28.09 -8.77
N ASP A 54 -39.33 -27.86 -10.07
CA ASP A 54 -38.23 -27.13 -10.73
C ASP A 54 -38.09 -25.63 -10.32
N ALA A 55 -38.70 -25.20 -9.21
CA ALA A 55 -38.70 -23.86 -8.64
C ALA A 55 -37.64 -23.64 -7.53
N TRP A 56 -36.61 -24.50 -7.47
CA TRP A 56 -35.46 -24.33 -6.58
C TRP A 56 -34.17 -24.70 -7.29
N ASP A 57 -33.24 -23.75 -7.39
CA ASP A 57 -31.88 -23.94 -7.89
C ASP A 57 -31.05 -24.76 -6.87
N TYR A 58 -31.45 -26.02 -6.72
CA TYR A 58 -30.81 -26.98 -5.83
C TYR A 58 -29.63 -27.63 -6.58
N GLN A 59 -28.42 -27.16 -6.32
CA GLN A 59 -27.22 -27.91 -6.68
C GLN A 59 -27.09 -29.12 -5.76
N LYS A 60 -27.32 -30.32 -6.34
CA LYS A 60 -27.23 -31.59 -5.61
C LYS A 60 -25.76 -31.89 -5.30
N GLY A 61 -25.33 -31.50 -4.09
CA GLY A 61 -24.00 -31.76 -3.57
C GLY A 61 -22.99 -30.71 -4.03
N LYS A 62 -22.07 -30.33 -3.14
CA LYS A 62 -20.89 -29.55 -3.53
C LYS A 62 -20.26 -30.27 -4.75
N PRO A 63 -19.95 -29.56 -5.84
CA PRO A 63 -19.27 -30.19 -6.96
C PRO A 63 -18.03 -30.90 -6.43
N ALA A 64 -17.84 -32.17 -6.84
CA ALA A 64 -16.69 -32.94 -6.39
C ALA A 64 -15.41 -32.21 -6.82
N ILE A 65 -14.75 -31.56 -5.86
CA ILE A 65 -13.51 -30.81 -6.11
C ILE A 65 -12.40 -31.84 -6.21
N LYS A 66 -11.80 -31.96 -7.40
CA LYS A 66 -10.55 -32.68 -7.55
C LYS A 66 -9.41 -31.69 -7.38
N THR A 67 -8.71 -31.78 -6.26
CA THR A 67 -7.53 -30.96 -5.97
C THR A 67 -6.27 -31.82 -6.07
N GLU A 68 -5.32 -31.38 -6.87
CA GLU A 68 -3.97 -31.94 -6.95
C GLU A 68 -2.98 -30.87 -6.47
N ILE A 69 -2.15 -31.21 -5.47
CA ILE A 69 -1.17 -30.30 -4.87
C ILE A 69 0.22 -30.69 -5.39
N LYS A 70 0.93 -29.74 -6.00
CA LYS A 70 2.32 -29.90 -6.42
C LYS A 70 3.30 -29.35 -5.36
N GLY A 71 4.54 -29.80 -5.40
CA GLY A 71 5.55 -29.55 -4.35
C GLY A 71 5.99 -28.10 -4.17
N ASP A 72 5.56 -27.19 -5.06
CA ASP A 72 5.84 -25.75 -5.07
C ASP A 72 4.66 -24.90 -4.51
N GLY A 73 3.62 -25.54 -3.94
CA GLY A 73 2.42 -24.87 -3.43
C GLY A 73 1.38 -24.55 -4.50
N VAL A 74 1.67 -24.82 -5.78
CA VAL A 74 0.71 -24.72 -6.88
C VAL A 74 -0.34 -25.82 -6.74
N GLN A 75 -1.61 -25.43 -6.87
CA GLN A 75 -2.73 -26.34 -6.79
C GLN A 75 -3.51 -26.34 -8.11
N THR A 76 -3.90 -27.53 -8.56
CA THR A 76 -4.87 -27.66 -9.65
C THR A 76 -6.21 -28.07 -9.05
N SER A 77 -7.26 -27.31 -9.34
CA SER A 77 -8.63 -27.58 -8.88
C SER A 77 -9.57 -27.71 -10.06
N GLU A 78 -10.38 -28.76 -10.08
CA GLU A 78 -11.38 -29.01 -11.12
C GLU A 78 -12.75 -29.26 -10.51
N ILE A 79 -13.76 -28.54 -11.00
CA ILE A 79 -15.17 -28.66 -10.59
C ILE A 79 -16.10 -28.65 -11.81
N LYS A 80 -17.30 -29.20 -11.65
CA LYS A 80 -18.39 -29.10 -12.63
C LYS A 80 -19.55 -28.33 -12.02
N LEU A 81 -19.95 -27.22 -12.64
CA LEU A 81 -21.00 -26.35 -12.15
C LEU A 81 -21.76 -25.66 -13.28
N ARG A 82 -22.93 -25.11 -12.93
CA ARG A 82 -23.67 -24.18 -13.79
C ARG A 82 -23.15 -22.77 -13.50
N MET A 83 -22.80 -22.03 -14.54
CA MET A 83 -22.42 -20.60 -14.46
C MET A 83 -22.76 -19.91 -15.79
N THR A 84 -22.82 -18.59 -15.80
CA THR A 84 -22.97 -17.78 -17.03
C THR A 84 -21.63 -17.58 -17.74
N ALA A 85 -21.66 -17.13 -19.00
CA ALA A 85 -20.45 -16.82 -19.75
C ALA A 85 -19.65 -15.65 -19.14
N GLU A 86 -20.33 -14.71 -18.49
CA GLU A 86 -19.75 -13.59 -17.75
C GLU A 86 -19.05 -14.09 -16.48
N GLN A 87 -19.74 -14.92 -15.69
CA GLN A 87 -19.18 -15.54 -14.48
C GLN A 87 -17.98 -16.44 -14.77
N ALA A 88 -17.97 -17.13 -15.91
CA ALA A 88 -16.85 -17.96 -16.35
C ALA A 88 -15.58 -17.15 -16.66
N LYS A 89 -15.68 -15.83 -16.82
CA LYS A 89 -14.58 -14.91 -17.10
C LYS A 89 -14.19 -14.05 -15.90
N ASP A 90 -14.95 -14.10 -14.81
CA ASP A 90 -14.70 -13.36 -13.58
C ASP A 90 -13.75 -14.16 -12.66
N PRO A 91 -12.50 -13.72 -12.47
CA PRO A 91 -11.52 -14.45 -11.66
C PRO A 91 -11.95 -14.62 -10.20
N ASP A 92 -12.66 -13.65 -9.62
CA ASP A 92 -13.08 -13.69 -8.22
C ASP A 92 -14.21 -14.70 -8.03
N TYR A 93 -15.20 -14.68 -8.94
CA TYR A 93 -16.28 -15.67 -8.95
C TYR A 93 -15.72 -17.09 -9.11
N VAL A 94 -14.79 -17.29 -10.04
CA VAL A 94 -14.20 -18.61 -10.29
C VAL A 94 -13.38 -19.09 -9.09
N LEU A 95 -12.57 -18.24 -8.46
CA LEU A 95 -11.83 -18.62 -7.24
C LEU A 95 -12.78 -19.08 -6.14
N GLN A 96 -13.84 -18.30 -5.87
CA GLN A 96 -14.84 -18.63 -4.86
C GLN A 96 -15.58 -19.93 -5.18
N ALA A 97 -15.97 -20.15 -6.44
CA ALA A 97 -16.63 -21.37 -6.87
C ALA A 97 -15.76 -22.63 -6.64
N HIS A 98 -14.43 -22.48 -6.76
CA HIS A 98 -13.46 -23.53 -6.48
C HIS A 98 -13.05 -23.62 -4.99
N GLY A 99 -13.61 -22.77 -4.12
CA GLY A 99 -13.33 -22.76 -2.68
C GLY A 99 -12.06 -22.02 -2.27
N TYR A 100 -11.52 -21.16 -3.15
CA TYR A 100 -10.37 -20.31 -2.86
C TYR A 100 -10.81 -18.88 -2.53
N ASP A 101 -10.12 -18.28 -1.58
CA ASP A 101 -10.27 -16.86 -1.24
C ASP A 101 -9.47 -16.01 -2.23
N SER A 102 -10.15 -15.10 -2.94
CA SER A 102 -9.53 -14.23 -3.93
C SER A 102 -8.55 -13.21 -3.34
N GLN A 103 -8.55 -13.02 -2.02
CA GLN A 103 -7.53 -12.22 -1.33
C GLN A 103 -6.21 -12.96 -1.17
N ASN A 104 -6.25 -14.29 -1.06
CA ASN A 104 -5.11 -15.12 -0.70
C ASN A 104 -4.55 -15.96 -1.85
N TRP A 105 -5.31 -16.12 -2.93
CA TRP A 105 -4.98 -16.97 -4.07
C TRP A 105 -5.12 -16.23 -5.38
N GLU A 106 -4.25 -16.54 -6.34
CA GLU A 106 -4.36 -16.04 -7.71
C GLU A 106 -4.44 -17.19 -8.72
N ILE A 107 -5.23 -16.98 -9.77
CA ILE A 107 -5.35 -17.94 -10.87
C ILE A 107 -4.15 -17.76 -11.80
N VAL A 108 -3.32 -18.80 -11.90
CA VAL A 108 -2.22 -18.89 -12.88
C VAL A 108 -2.76 -19.30 -14.25
N LYS A 109 -3.76 -20.17 -14.27
CA LYS A 109 -4.39 -20.65 -15.50
C LYS A 109 -5.85 -21.00 -15.26
N LEU A 110 -6.73 -20.48 -16.12
CA LEU A 110 -8.16 -20.82 -16.17
C LEU A 110 -8.46 -21.60 -17.45
N THR A 111 -9.20 -22.69 -17.34
CA THR A 111 -9.73 -23.44 -18.48
C THR A 111 -11.17 -23.83 -18.19
N SER A 112 -12.10 -23.32 -18.99
CA SER A 112 -13.53 -23.56 -18.84
C SER A 112 -14.06 -24.25 -20.09
N ASN A 113 -14.36 -25.55 -19.98
CA ASN A 113 -14.97 -26.31 -21.06
C ASN A 113 -16.49 -26.29 -20.91
N VAL A 114 -17.19 -25.89 -21.95
CA VAL A 114 -18.66 -25.78 -21.97
C VAL A 114 -19.23 -26.92 -22.78
N TRP A 115 -20.26 -27.57 -22.28
CA TRP A 115 -21.10 -28.43 -23.09
C TRP A 115 -22.57 -28.26 -22.74
N GLU A 116 -23.40 -28.56 -23.72
CA GLU A 116 -24.83 -28.49 -23.62
C GLU A 116 -25.39 -29.86 -23.26
N GLN A 117 -26.18 -29.90 -22.20
CA GLN A 117 -26.92 -31.09 -21.80
C GLN A 117 -28.41 -30.81 -21.87
N ASN A 118 -29.13 -31.68 -22.57
CA ASN A 118 -30.58 -31.63 -22.62
C ASN A 118 -31.14 -32.14 -21.28
N SER A 119 -31.84 -31.28 -20.57
CA SER A 119 -32.55 -31.62 -19.33
C SER A 119 -34.04 -31.78 -19.62
N SER A 120 -34.66 -32.83 -19.10
CA SER A 120 -36.10 -33.10 -19.26
C SER A 120 -36.99 -32.01 -18.63
N SER A 121 -36.45 -31.17 -17.73
CA SER A 121 -37.16 -30.09 -17.03
C SER A 121 -36.77 -28.68 -17.49
N ASP A 122 -35.48 -28.44 -17.76
CA ASP A 122 -34.91 -27.10 -17.99
C ASP A 122 -34.60 -26.78 -19.47
N GLY A 123 -34.83 -27.73 -20.39
CA GLY A 123 -34.40 -27.61 -21.79
C GLY A 123 -32.87 -27.70 -21.93
N LEU A 124 -32.31 -26.91 -22.84
CA LEU A 124 -30.86 -26.85 -23.11
C LEU A 124 -30.12 -26.17 -21.94
N VAL A 125 -29.41 -26.95 -21.14
CA VAL A 125 -28.63 -26.45 -19.99
C VAL A 125 -27.13 -26.45 -20.34
N GLN A 126 -26.48 -25.29 -20.19
CA GLN A 126 -25.03 -25.19 -20.32
C GLN A 126 -24.35 -25.58 -19.01
N LEU A 127 -23.43 -26.54 -19.09
CA LEU A 127 -22.61 -27.01 -18.00
C LEU A 127 -21.15 -26.65 -18.28
N TYR A 128 -20.46 -26.22 -17.23
CA TYR A 128 -19.05 -25.87 -17.27
C TYR A 128 -18.25 -26.88 -16.46
N GLN A 129 -17.19 -27.43 -17.07
CA GLN A 129 -16.07 -28.01 -16.34
C GLN A 129 -15.03 -26.91 -16.22
N SER A 130 -14.95 -26.32 -15.04
CA SER A 130 -13.95 -25.30 -14.72
C SER A 130 -12.74 -25.99 -14.11
N LYS A 131 -11.58 -25.75 -14.71
CA LYS A 131 -10.27 -26.20 -14.22
C LYS A 131 -9.40 -24.98 -14.02
N ILE A 132 -8.92 -24.80 -12.80
CA ILE A 132 -7.97 -23.74 -12.46
C ILE A 132 -6.65 -24.33 -11.98
N VAL A 133 -5.58 -23.61 -12.29
CA VAL A 133 -4.30 -23.74 -11.61
C VAL A 133 -4.15 -22.46 -10.80
N VAL A 134 -4.04 -22.62 -9.48
CA VAL A 134 -3.88 -21.50 -8.55
C VAL A 134 -2.55 -21.64 -7.82
N LYS A 135 -2.03 -20.50 -7.37
CA LYS A 135 -0.93 -20.45 -6.42
C LYS A 135 -1.32 -19.49 -5.29
N PRO A 136 -0.79 -19.68 -4.06
CA PRO A 136 -0.94 -18.68 -3.02
C PRO A 136 -0.40 -17.36 -3.55
N LYS A 137 -1.11 -16.25 -3.32
CA LYS A 137 -0.52 -14.93 -3.57
C LYS A 137 0.71 -14.81 -2.67
N GLN A 138 1.87 -14.62 -3.29
CA GLN A 138 3.08 -14.28 -2.55
C GLN A 138 3.06 -12.76 -2.34
N GLY A 139 2.60 -12.34 -1.15
CA GLY A 139 2.51 -10.95 -0.70
C GLY A 139 1.79 -10.85 0.64
N PHE A 140 2.24 -9.99 1.57
CA PHE A 140 1.40 -9.64 2.73
C PHE A 140 0.23 -8.75 2.27
N ASN A 141 -0.93 -8.93 2.89
CA ASN A 141 -2.12 -8.11 2.66
C ASN A 141 -1.91 -6.71 3.25
N ALA A 142 -2.06 -5.67 2.42
CA ALA A 142 -1.89 -4.27 2.83
C ALA A 142 -2.80 -3.87 4.00
N LYS A 143 -3.97 -4.51 4.14
CA LYS A 143 -4.89 -4.29 5.25
C LYS A 143 -4.32 -4.83 6.57
N ASP A 144 -3.69 -5.99 6.54
CA ASP A 144 -3.11 -6.61 7.75
C ASP A 144 -1.89 -5.80 8.22
N VAL A 145 -1.10 -5.26 7.29
CA VAL A 145 0.01 -4.34 7.61
C VAL A 145 -0.50 -3.02 8.17
N ALA A 146 -1.60 -2.49 7.64
CA ALA A 146 -2.21 -1.26 8.14
C ALA A 146 -2.80 -1.46 9.53
N GLU A 147 -3.49 -2.58 9.76
CA GLU A 147 -4.02 -2.93 11.07
C GLU A 147 -2.89 -3.13 12.09
N GLU A 148 -1.80 -3.82 11.72
CA GLU A 148 -0.65 -4.03 12.60
C GLU A 148 0.14 -2.74 12.87
N LEU A 149 0.34 -1.89 11.86
CA LEU A 149 1.06 -0.62 12.03
C LEU A 149 0.28 0.40 12.85
N LEU A 150 -1.05 0.36 12.82
CA LEU A 150 -1.89 1.37 13.47
C LEU A 150 -2.45 0.93 14.83
N LYS A 151 -2.37 -0.37 15.15
CA LYS A 151 -2.82 -0.88 16.44
C LYS A 151 -1.85 -0.50 17.55
N ASP A 152 -2.39 0.09 18.61
CA ASP A 152 -1.68 0.37 19.86
C ASP A 152 -0.37 1.17 19.73
N VAL A 153 -0.26 2.04 18.71
CA VAL A 153 0.92 2.92 18.54
C VAL A 153 1.04 3.86 19.74
N PRO A 154 2.05 3.70 20.61
CA PRO A 154 2.16 4.55 21.78
C PRO A 154 2.52 5.96 21.32
N LYS A 155 1.65 6.90 21.70
CA LYS A 155 1.90 8.33 21.46
C LYS A 155 3.09 8.76 22.30
N MET A 156 3.92 9.60 21.72
CA MET A 156 5.09 10.13 22.40
C MET A 156 5.09 11.64 22.31
N GLU A 157 5.09 12.30 23.46
CA GLU A 157 5.25 13.74 23.56
C GLU A 157 6.62 14.04 24.19
N LEU A 158 7.42 14.82 23.48
CA LEU A 158 8.73 15.25 23.94
C LEU A 158 8.70 16.72 24.33
N LYS A 159 9.46 17.06 25.37
CA LYS A 159 9.63 18.45 25.78
C LYS A 159 10.74 19.10 24.97
N GLN A 160 10.43 20.28 24.44
CA GLN A 160 11.42 21.15 23.80
C GLN A 160 12.52 21.54 24.80
N LYS A 161 13.77 21.49 24.34
CA LYS A 161 14.98 21.89 25.07
C LYS A 161 15.54 23.21 24.56
N ILE A 162 15.76 23.32 23.25
CA ILE A 162 16.42 24.48 22.61
C ILE A 162 15.66 24.85 21.34
N HIS A 163 15.63 26.14 21.01
CA HIS A 163 15.12 26.61 19.73
C HIS A 163 15.97 27.74 19.14
N GLY A 164 15.98 27.83 17.82
CA GLY A 164 16.68 28.85 17.05
C GLY A 164 15.73 29.75 16.27
N LYS A 165 16.30 30.68 15.50
CA LYS A 165 15.54 31.56 14.56
C LYS A 165 15.56 31.06 13.12
N ARG A 166 16.52 30.20 12.77
CA ARG A 166 16.70 29.65 11.42
C ARG A 166 15.80 28.44 11.21
N ASN A 167 15.60 28.08 9.96
CA ASN A 167 14.85 26.88 9.59
C ASN A 167 15.83 25.84 9.03
N LEU A 168 15.56 24.56 9.29
CA LEU A 168 16.34 23.45 8.76
C LEU A 168 15.43 22.57 7.90
N VAL A 169 15.94 22.16 6.75
CA VAL A 169 15.30 21.20 5.86
C VAL A 169 16.22 20.00 5.74
N ILE A 170 15.67 18.82 6.03
CA ILE A 170 16.36 17.52 6.00
C ILE A 170 15.64 16.67 4.95
N PRO A 171 16.08 16.71 3.69
CA PRO A 171 15.50 15.87 2.66
C PRO A 171 16.03 14.45 2.72
N LEU A 172 15.10 13.51 2.67
CA LEU A 172 15.34 12.07 2.65
C LEU A 172 14.85 11.53 1.30
N SER A 173 15.79 11.23 0.41
CA SER A 173 15.53 10.65 -0.91
C SER A 173 16.08 9.24 -0.98
N ASP A 174 15.32 8.33 -1.60
CA ASP A 174 15.78 7.02 -2.04
C ASP A 174 16.45 6.19 -0.92
N LEU A 175 15.80 6.10 0.25
CA LEU A 175 16.34 5.36 1.40
C LEU A 175 16.35 3.85 1.14
N HIS A 176 15.35 3.33 0.42
CA HIS A 176 15.23 1.93 0.02
C HIS A 176 15.52 0.92 1.15
N PHE A 177 14.88 1.07 2.31
CA PHE A 177 14.91 0.04 3.34
C PHE A 177 14.40 -1.30 2.77
N PRO A 178 15.04 -2.46 3.05
CA PRO A 178 16.14 -2.69 3.99
C PRO A 178 17.54 -2.71 3.35
N VAL A 179 17.70 -2.24 2.10
CA VAL A 179 19.04 -2.12 1.47
C VAL A 179 19.89 -1.14 2.28
N LEU A 180 19.30 -0.01 2.67
CA LEU A 180 19.83 0.77 3.78
C LEU A 180 19.52 0.05 5.08
N THR A 181 20.54 -0.20 5.90
CA THR A 181 20.40 -0.71 7.26
C THR A 181 20.66 0.40 8.27
N LEU A 182 20.23 0.21 9.53
CA LEU A 182 20.58 1.14 10.60
C LEU A 182 22.09 1.24 10.84
N GLU A 183 22.84 0.17 10.58
CA GLU A 183 24.30 0.18 10.67
C GLU A 183 24.91 1.14 9.64
N ASN A 184 24.44 1.07 8.39
CA ASN A 184 24.92 1.95 7.32
C ASN A 184 24.42 3.40 7.49
N ALA A 185 23.34 3.61 8.24
CA ALA A 185 22.81 4.93 8.52
C ALA A 185 23.47 5.64 9.71
N LYS A 186 24.39 5.01 10.45
CA LYS A 186 24.94 5.56 11.71
C LYS A 186 25.62 6.91 11.54
N ASP A 187 26.47 7.05 10.53
CA ASP A 187 27.22 8.28 10.29
C ASP A 187 26.27 9.42 9.91
N TYR A 188 25.32 9.15 9.01
CA TYR A 188 24.23 10.07 8.69
C TYR A 188 23.44 10.48 9.95
N LEU A 189 23.03 9.53 10.79
CA LEU A 189 22.26 9.80 12.01
C LEU A 189 23.07 10.63 13.02
N SER A 190 24.37 10.39 13.13
CA SER A 190 25.28 11.19 13.95
C SER A 190 25.39 12.62 13.43
N ASP A 191 25.60 12.80 12.12
CA ASP A 191 25.73 14.11 11.50
C ASP A 191 24.43 14.93 11.64
N VAL A 192 23.30 14.32 11.28
CA VAL A 192 22.01 15.02 11.27
C VAL A 192 21.57 15.40 12.69
N THR A 193 21.79 14.54 13.70
CA THR A 193 21.48 14.88 15.09
C THR A 193 22.41 15.97 15.61
N GLY A 194 23.71 15.92 15.29
CA GLY A 194 24.65 17.00 15.60
C GLY A 194 24.25 18.36 15.01
N ILE A 195 23.67 18.35 13.81
CA ILE A 195 23.12 19.56 13.17
C ILE A 195 21.85 20.02 13.87
N ILE A 196 20.86 19.13 14.05
CA ILE A 196 19.59 19.42 14.74
C ILE A 196 19.83 20.08 16.11
N ASN A 197 20.84 19.62 16.84
CA ASN A 197 21.17 20.06 18.19
C ASN A 197 21.63 21.52 18.29
N LYS A 198 21.88 22.19 17.16
CA LYS A 198 22.11 23.64 17.10
C LYS A 198 20.86 24.46 17.43
N GLY A 199 19.67 23.86 17.30
CA GLY A 199 18.40 24.51 17.60
C GLY A 199 17.84 25.33 16.43
N TYR A 200 16.57 25.09 16.09
CA TYR A 200 15.89 25.71 14.94
C TYR A 200 14.51 26.24 15.30
N ASN A 201 13.96 27.10 14.44
CA ASN A 201 12.57 27.52 14.54
C ASN A 201 11.66 26.43 13.98
N ILE A 202 11.87 26.08 12.70
CA ILE A 202 11.15 24.99 12.03
C ILE A 202 12.19 23.99 11.53
N ILE A 203 11.95 22.71 11.78
CA ILE A 203 12.61 21.60 11.10
C ILE A 203 11.58 20.95 10.17
N VAL A 204 11.92 20.84 8.90
CA VAL A 204 11.14 20.09 7.91
C VAL A 204 11.92 18.85 7.54
N ILE A 205 11.34 17.68 7.78
CA ILE A 205 11.84 16.41 7.29
C ILE A 205 11.09 16.12 6.00
N GLU A 206 11.78 16.11 4.88
CA GLU A 206 11.15 15.81 3.60
C GLU A 206 11.37 14.33 3.28
N SER A 207 10.36 13.67 2.76
CA SER A 207 10.53 12.38 2.11
C SER A 207 10.22 12.54 0.63
N LEU A 208 11.24 12.34 -0.21
CA LEU A 208 11.15 12.46 -1.66
C LEU A 208 10.80 11.12 -2.31
N GLY A 209 10.08 10.25 -1.61
CA GLY A 209 9.69 8.93 -2.08
C GLY A 209 10.76 7.86 -1.88
N ASP A 210 10.39 6.63 -2.22
CA ASP A 210 11.24 5.44 -2.20
C ASP A 210 11.87 5.18 -0.81
N ILE A 211 11.05 5.28 0.25
CA ILE A 211 11.46 4.89 1.61
C ILE A 211 11.76 3.39 1.65
N PHE A 212 10.97 2.59 0.95
CA PHE A 212 11.09 1.14 0.90
C PHE A 212 11.58 0.67 -0.47
N HIS A 213 12.40 -0.38 -0.51
CA HIS A 213 12.98 -0.89 -1.75
C HIS A 213 11.95 -1.55 -2.69
N SER A 214 10.86 -2.09 -2.14
CA SER A 214 9.84 -2.82 -2.90
C SER A 214 8.45 -2.22 -2.75
N ASN A 215 7.70 -2.23 -3.86
CA ASN A 215 6.26 -1.85 -3.92
C ASN A 215 5.32 -2.92 -3.41
N ALA A 216 5.82 -4.14 -3.35
CA ALA A 216 5.02 -5.27 -2.99
C ALA A 216 5.55 -5.86 -1.72
N MET A 217 4.62 -6.21 -0.85
CA MET A 217 4.97 -6.83 0.41
C MET A 217 5.67 -8.19 0.24
N LYS A 218 5.62 -8.86 -0.93
CA LYS A 218 6.49 -10.01 -1.32
C LYS A 218 6.64 -10.26 -2.84
N SER A 219 6.52 -9.27 -3.72
CA SER A 219 6.79 -9.47 -5.16
C SER A 219 7.03 -8.16 -5.88
N SER A 220 8.24 -7.69 -5.77
CA SER A 220 8.71 -6.39 -6.20
C SER A 220 8.60 -6.21 -7.71
N GLN A 221 7.48 -5.64 -8.15
CA GLN A 221 7.36 -5.07 -9.48
C GLN A 221 7.39 -3.56 -9.36
N THR A 222 8.34 -2.94 -10.06
CA THR A 222 8.23 -1.52 -10.41
C THR A 222 7.03 -1.34 -11.35
N ILE A 223 6.48 -0.13 -11.46
CA ILE A 223 5.43 0.24 -12.43
C ILE A 223 5.86 -0.05 -13.90
N LYS A 224 7.15 -0.33 -14.13
CA LYS A 224 7.74 -0.69 -15.44
C LYS A 224 8.15 -2.17 -15.60
N GLY A 225 7.77 -3.05 -14.67
CA GLY A 225 7.90 -4.50 -14.87
C GLY A 225 9.28 -5.09 -14.62
N THR A 226 10.20 -4.36 -13.98
CA THR A 226 11.46 -4.96 -13.49
C THR A 226 11.14 -5.77 -12.23
N GLN A 227 11.44 -7.07 -12.25
CA GLN A 227 11.44 -7.92 -11.04
C GLN A 227 12.59 -7.46 -10.13
N LEU A 228 12.29 -6.98 -8.92
CA LEU A 228 13.31 -6.90 -7.88
C LEU A 228 13.33 -8.23 -7.10
N GLU A 229 14.28 -8.43 -6.21
CA GLU A 229 14.36 -9.63 -5.37
C GLU A 229 13.33 -9.58 -4.22
N ASP A 230 13.05 -10.72 -3.57
CA ASP A 230 12.15 -10.80 -2.41
C ASP A 230 12.73 -10.00 -1.23
N VAL A 231 12.10 -8.88 -0.90
CA VAL A 231 12.56 -7.98 0.16
C VAL A 231 11.94 -8.36 1.50
N ASP A 232 12.77 -8.44 2.56
CA ASP A 232 12.29 -8.55 3.94
C ASP A 232 11.67 -7.22 4.40
N MET A 233 10.37 -7.07 4.09
CA MET A 233 9.60 -5.89 4.43
C MET A 233 9.38 -5.69 5.93
N VAL A 234 9.46 -6.76 6.74
CA VAL A 234 9.33 -6.63 8.20
C VAL A 234 10.54 -5.88 8.74
N SER A 235 11.75 -6.32 8.36
CA SER A 235 12.97 -5.61 8.71
C SER A 235 13.02 -4.20 8.13
N ALA A 236 12.54 -4.01 6.89
CA ALA A 236 12.47 -2.69 6.26
C ALA A 236 11.64 -1.68 7.06
N ILE A 237 10.45 -2.12 7.51
CA ILE A 237 9.56 -1.30 8.34
C ILE A 237 10.21 -0.99 9.69
N GLU A 238 10.82 -1.97 10.35
CA GLU A 238 11.47 -1.75 11.65
C GLU A 238 12.68 -0.82 11.55
N TYR A 239 13.47 -0.90 10.49
CA TYR A 239 14.56 0.05 10.24
C TYR A 239 14.04 1.45 9.96
N ALA A 240 13.00 1.58 9.13
CA ALA A 240 12.38 2.88 8.88
C ALA A 240 11.83 3.50 10.16
N LYS A 241 11.13 2.73 11.01
CA LYS A 241 10.64 3.19 12.32
C LYS A 241 11.77 3.75 13.19
N GLN A 242 12.85 2.99 13.35
CA GLN A 242 14.00 3.40 14.18
C GLN A 242 14.76 4.59 13.60
N PHE A 243 14.94 4.62 12.28
CA PHE A 243 15.63 5.72 11.60
C PHE A 243 14.86 7.03 11.75
N PHE A 244 13.55 7.03 11.41
CA PHE A 244 12.72 8.22 11.54
C PHE A 244 12.51 8.61 13.00
N SER A 245 12.46 7.66 13.94
CA SER A 245 12.29 7.99 15.36
C SER A 245 13.45 8.82 15.88
N VAL A 246 14.70 8.46 15.57
CA VAL A 246 15.88 9.24 15.98
C VAL A 246 15.79 10.69 15.48
N ILE A 247 15.50 10.89 14.20
CA ILE A 247 15.46 12.23 13.59
C ILE A 247 14.28 13.04 14.14
N ILE A 248 13.07 12.46 14.20
CA ILE A 248 11.87 13.15 14.66
C ILE A 248 11.98 13.51 16.14
N GLU A 249 12.46 12.59 16.98
CA GLU A 249 12.59 12.82 18.42
C GLU A 249 13.61 13.91 18.73
N GLU A 250 14.73 13.94 18.02
CA GLU A 250 15.71 15.02 18.17
C GLU A 250 15.14 16.33 17.63
N ALA A 251 14.49 16.32 16.46
CA ALA A 251 13.88 17.52 15.88
C ALA A 251 12.83 18.15 16.82
N LEU A 252 12.04 17.33 17.52
CA LEU A 252 11.05 17.78 18.49
C LEU A 252 11.67 18.42 19.74
N GLN A 253 12.83 17.94 20.15
CA GLN A 253 13.54 18.51 21.29
C GLN A 253 14.26 19.82 20.93
N TYR A 254 14.68 20.00 19.68
CA TYR A 254 15.53 21.12 19.27
C TYR A 254 14.88 22.06 18.25
N SER A 255 13.54 22.07 18.15
CA SER A 255 12.83 23.06 17.34
C SER A 255 11.48 23.49 17.89
N ASN A 256 10.95 24.63 17.41
CA ASN A 256 9.59 25.07 17.77
C ASN A 256 8.52 24.29 17.03
N LYS A 257 8.80 23.85 15.81
CA LYS A 257 7.84 23.15 14.94
C LYS A 257 8.57 22.11 14.11
N VAL A 258 7.99 20.92 14.04
CA VAL A 258 8.42 19.85 13.15
C VAL A 258 7.33 19.56 12.12
N ARG A 259 7.73 19.44 10.86
CA ARG A 259 6.86 19.07 9.75
C ARG A 259 7.45 17.90 8.99
N ILE A 260 6.58 17.05 8.46
CA ILE A 260 6.94 16.06 7.46
C ILE A 260 6.23 16.42 6.17
N GLU A 261 6.99 16.66 5.12
CA GLU A 261 6.49 16.92 3.76
C GLU A 261 6.89 15.75 2.87
N PHE A 262 6.00 15.33 1.96
CA PHE A 262 6.20 14.11 1.19
C PHE A 262 5.91 14.35 -0.29
N ALA A 263 6.73 13.78 -1.17
CA ALA A 263 6.42 13.63 -2.59
C ALA A 263 6.54 12.16 -2.98
N GLU A 264 5.53 11.65 -3.67
CA GLU A 264 5.46 10.25 -4.06
C GLU A 264 6.59 9.88 -5.03
N GLY A 265 7.33 8.81 -4.69
CA GLY A 265 8.30 8.16 -5.56
C GLY A 265 7.66 7.13 -6.46
N ASN A 266 8.44 6.51 -7.35
CA ASN A 266 7.94 5.40 -8.16
C ASN A 266 7.69 4.14 -7.32
N HIS A 267 8.16 4.13 -6.06
CA HIS A 267 7.97 3.03 -5.13
C HIS A 267 6.97 3.24 -3.99
N SER A 268 6.08 4.24 -4.10
CA SER A 268 5.48 4.82 -2.90
C SER A 268 4.13 4.28 -2.40
N ALA A 269 3.78 3.05 -2.74
CA ALA A 269 2.48 2.47 -2.37
C ALA A 269 2.30 2.28 -0.84
N MET A 270 3.39 2.09 -0.10
CA MET A 270 3.38 1.83 1.35
C MET A 270 3.67 3.09 2.20
N GLU A 271 4.22 4.14 1.60
CA GLU A 271 4.64 5.35 2.30
C GLU A 271 3.46 6.10 2.89
N TYR A 272 2.29 6.08 2.25
CA TYR A 272 1.08 6.65 2.84
C TYR A 272 0.74 6.02 4.20
N MET A 273 0.88 4.70 4.30
CA MET A 273 0.64 3.97 5.55
C MET A 273 1.72 4.31 6.58
N PHE A 274 2.97 4.36 6.16
CA PHE A 274 4.07 4.74 7.04
C PHE A 274 3.94 6.18 7.57
N LEU A 275 3.55 7.13 6.72
CA LEU A 275 3.25 8.51 7.12
C LEU A 275 2.06 8.57 8.09
N THR A 276 1.03 7.73 7.89
CA THR A 276 -0.08 7.61 8.83
C THR A 276 0.37 7.07 10.19
N TYR A 277 1.30 6.11 10.21
CA TYR A 277 1.94 5.63 11.43
C TYR A 277 2.72 6.75 12.14
N LEU A 278 3.53 7.53 11.40
CA LEU A 278 4.29 8.65 11.97
C LEU A 278 3.36 9.72 12.57
N GLU A 279 2.28 10.08 11.88
CA GLU A 279 1.28 11.02 12.40
C GLU A 279 0.60 10.50 13.67
N ALA A 280 0.27 9.21 13.73
CA ALA A 280 -0.35 8.60 14.90
C ALA A 280 0.60 8.56 16.11
N ARG A 281 1.89 8.25 15.88
CA ARG A 281 2.92 8.17 16.93
C ARG A 281 3.35 9.54 17.47
N TYR A 282 3.46 10.53 16.58
CA TYR A 282 3.98 11.86 16.87
C TYR A 282 2.92 12.94 16.62
N PRO A 283 1.88 13.05 17.47
CA PRO A 283 0.76 13.99 17.25
C PRO A 283 1.16 15.47 17.22
N GLN A 284 2.33 15.83 17.78
CA GLN A 284 2.89 17.17 17.72
C GLN A 284 3.62 17.51 16.40
N VAL A 285 3.82 16.51 15.51
CA VAL A 285 4.42 16.70 14.19
C VAL A 285 3.30 16.90 13.17
N LYS A 286 3.41 17.93 12.33
CA LYS A 286 2.50 18.09 11.20
C LYS A 286 2.95 17.20 10.04
N VAL A 287 2.24 16.10 9.79
CA VAL A 287 2.53 15.18 8.69
C VAL A 287 1.62 15.46 7.50
N ASN A 288 2.19 15.86 6.36
CA ASN A 288 1.44 16.08 5.13
C ASN A 288 1.34 14.77 4.31
N LYS A 289 0.51 13.84 4.79
CA LYS A 289 0.29 12.54 4.15
C LYS A 289 -0.60 12.65 2.91
N HIS A 290 -0.10 12.22 1.75
CA HIS A 290 -0.84 12.18 0.49
C HIS A 290 -0.09 11.34 -0.56
N ASN A 291 -0.76 10.97 -1.65
CA ASN A 291 -0.14 10.25 -2.80
C ASN A 291 -0.05 11.19 -4.00
N LYS A 292 0.69 12.28 -3.85
CA LYS A 292 0.92 13.24 -4.92
C LYS A 292 2.39 13.19 -5.28
N ALA A 293 2.67 13.02 -6.56
CA ALA A 293 4.04 13.04 -7.08
C ALA A 293 4.72 14.41 -6.98
N ARG A 294 3.96 15.48 -6.71
CA ARG A 294 4.47 16.83 -6.53
C ARG A 294 3.73 17.55 -5.41
N MET A 295 4.48 18.31 -4.64
CA MET A 295 3.93 19.24 -3.67
C MET A 295 4.84 20.46 -3.52
N ALA A 296 4.33 21.52 -2.91
CA ALA A 296 5.12 22.68 -2.55
C ALA A 296 4.72 23.19 -1.16
N TYR A 297 5.69 23.70 -0.43
CA TYR A 297 5.47 24.38 0.84
C TYR A 297 6.35 25.62 0.96
N GLN A 298 6.06 26.42 1.98
CA GLN A 298 6.83 27.62 2.30
C GLN A 298 7.30 27.59 3.76
N ILE A 299 8.52 28.06 4.00
CA ILE A 299 9.08 28.38 5.32
C ILE A 299 9.63 29.81 5.29
N GLY A 300 9.04 30.70 6.08
CA GLY A 300 9.26 32.14 5.92
C GLY A 300 8.89 32.58 4.50
N ASN A 301 9.83 33.21 3.81
CA ASN A 301 9.72 33.61 2.40
C ASN A 301 10.44 32.64 1.44
N VAL A 302 10.86 31.47 1.91
CA VAL A 302 11.48 30.42 1.09
C VAL A 302 10.40 29.43 0.63
N GLY A 303 10.19 29.33 -0.68
CA GLY A 303 9.32 28.34 -1.31
C GLY A 303 10.13 27.12 -1.73
N ILE A 304 9.65 25.93 -1.35
CA ILE A 304 10.32 24.66 -1.63
C ILE A 304 9.30 23.75 -2.33
N MET A 305 9.74 23.17 -3.44
CA MET A 305 8.95 22.33 -4.31
C MET A 305 9.56 20.93 -4.37
N LEU A 306 8.75 19.92 -4.06
CA LEU A 306 9.18 18.53 -3.94
C LEU A 306 8.63 17.69 -5.09
N THR A 307 9.50 16.85 -5.65
CA THR A 307 9.19 15.81 -6.64
C THR A 307 10.20 14.69 -6.49
N HIS A 308 9.82 13.44 -6.70
CA HIS A 308 10.83 12.39 -6.75
C HIS A 308 11.77 12.55 -7.96
N GLY A 309 11.25 13.03 -9.09
CA GLY A 309 12.05 13.30 -10.30
C GLY A 309 11.63 12.49 -11.54
N HIS A 310 10.80 11.46 -11.38
CA HIS A 310 10.42 10.53 -12.46
C HIS A 310 9.30 11.03 -13.39
N MET A 311 8.62 12.14 -13.04
CA MET A 311 7.37 12.57 -13.70
C MET A 311 7.56 13.59 -14.83
N SER A 312 8.68 14.29 -14.88
CA SER A 312 8.99 15.29 -15.90
C SER A 312 10.49 15.47 -16.07
N LYS A 313 10.90 16.20 -17.11
CA LYS A 313 12.31 16.53 -17.32
C LYS A 313 12.72 17.69 -16.42
N LYS A 314 13.98 17.67 -15.96
CA LYS A 314 14.59 18.69 -15.10
C LYS A 314 14.22 20.13 -15.49
N LYS A 315 14.41 20.47 -16.78
CA LYS A 315 14.17 21.80 -17.34
C LYS A 315 12.71 22.27 -17.31
N ASP A 316 11.75 21.36 -17.23
CA ASP A 316 10.32 21.65 -17.34
C ASP A 316 9.68 21.87 -15.96
N TYR A 317 10.31 21.37 -14.88
CA TYR A 317 9.81 21.53 -13.51
C TYR A 317 9.59 22.97 -13.06
N PRO A 318 10.45 23.96 -13.37
CA PRO A 318 10.19 25.35 -12.97
C PRO A 318 8.81 25.86 -13.41
N MET A 319 8.47 25.70 -14.69
CA MET A 319 7.17 26.15 -15.22
C MET A 319 6.02 25.30 -14.68
N LEU A 320 6.25 24.00 -14.50
CA LEU A 320 5.26 23.09 -13.93
C LEU A 320 4.87 23.52 -12.51
N PHE A 321 5.87 23.74 -11.64
CA PHE A 321 5.64 24.16 -10.26
C PHE A 321 5.07 25.58 -10.17
N ALA A 322 5.53 26.52 -11.01
CA ALA A 322 4.96 27.86 -11.08
C ALA A 322 3.46 27.82 -11.47
N THR A 323 3.06 26.85 -12.31
CA THR A 323 1.68 26.69 -12.76
C THR A 323 0.80 26.01 -11.72
N GLU A 324 1.30 24.96 -11.06
CA GLU A 324 0.54 24.17 -10.08
C GLU A 324 0.47 24.83 -8.70
N PHE A 325 1.51 25.55 -8.30
CA PHE A 325 1.67 26.13 -6.96
C PHE A 325 1.91 27.64 -7.01
N LYS A 326 1.07 28.33 -7.80
CA LYS A 326 1.15 29.78 -8.09
C LYS A 326 1.33 30.66 -6.86
N SER A 327 0.61 30.36 -5.78
CA SER A 327 0.65 31.17 -4.55
C SER A 327 2.02 31.13 -3.91
N ILE A 328 2.55 29.92 -3.64
CA ILE A 328 3.88 29.73 -3.05
C ILE A 328 4.96 30.30 -3.95
N TRP A 329 4.86 30.04 -5.26
CA TRP A 329 5.80 30.59 -6.24
C TRP A 329 5.85 32.12 -6.20
N ALA A 330 4.70 32.79 -6.23
CA ALA A 330 4.62 34.24 -6.27
C ALA A 330 4.95 34.92 -4.93
N SER A 331 4.69 34.26 -3.80
CA SER A 331 4.92 34.82 -2.46
C SER A 331 6.32 34.58 -1.91
N SER A 332 7.19 33.85 -2.63
CA SER A 332 8.52 33.48 -2.12
C SER A 332 9.63 34.33 -2.74
N SER A 333 10.57 34.77 -1.92
CA SER A 333 11.79 35.48 -2.35
C SER A 333 12.90 34.55 -2.79
N TRP A 334 12.83 33.28 -2.37
CA TRP A 334 13.78 32.22 -2.72
C TRP A 334 13.01 30.96 -3.07
N LEU A 335 13.37 30.33 -4.18
CA LEU A 335 12.69 29.15 -4.70
C LEU A 335 13.70 28.02 -4.86
N GLU A 336 13.34 26.84 -4.35
CA GLU A 336 14.07 25.60 -4.59
C GLU A 336 13.15 24.48 -5.06
N ILE A 337 13.64 23.67 -6.00
CA ILE A 337 13.07 22.37 -6.36
C ILE A 337 14.02 21.31 -5.85
N GLN A 338 13.53 20.36 -5.07
CA GLN A 338 14.31 19.24 -4.55
C GLN A 338 13.78 17.92 -5.12
N GLN A 339 14.69 17.09 -5.61
CA GLN A 339 14.37 15.78 -6.17
C GLN A 339 15.42 14.70 -5.85
N GLY A 340 14.99 13.44 -5.86
CA GLY A 340 15.82 12.24 -5.69
C GLY A 340 15.94 11.46 -7.01
N HIS A 341 15.68 10.16 -6.98
CA HIS A 341 15.61 9.23 -8.10
C HIS A 341 16.95 8.83 -8.74
N TYR A 342 17.81 9.79 -9.05
CA TYR A 342 19.03 9.52 -9.82
C TYR A 342 20.26 9.20 -8.95
N HIS A 343 20.14 9.27 -7.62
CA HIS A 343 21.22 8.98 -6.65
C HIS A 343 22.52 9.76 -6.92
N THR A 344 22.40 10.92 -7.58
CA THR A 344 23.49 11.85 -7.91
C THR A 344 23.31 13.11 -7.08
N MET A 345 24.35 13.93 -6.98
CA MET A 345 24.24 15.25 -6.36
C MET A 345 24.55 16.34 -7.37
N GLU A 346 23.60 17.26 -7.55
CA GLU A 346 23.74 18.39 -8.45
C GLU A 346 22.85 19.55 -8.03
N ALA A 347 23.33 20.79 -8.14
CA ALA A 347 22.50 21.98 -7.98
C ALA A 347 22.68 22.93 -9.17
N GLN A 348 21.58 23.34 -9.79
CA GLN A 348 21.58 24.27 -10.92
C GLN A 348 20.52 25.35 -10.72
N ASN A 349 20.82 26.59 -11.11
CA ASN A 349 19.79 27.62 -11.26
C ASN A 349 19.15 27.49 -12.65
N ILE A 350 17.87 27.16 -12.69
CA ILE A 350 17.10 26.95 -13.91
C ILE A 350 15.89 27.87 -13.86
N ASN A 351 15.80 28.84 -14.76
CA ASN A 351 14.65 29.76 -14.87
C ASN A 351 14.28 30.46 -13.55
N GLY A 352 15.28 30.85 -12.75
CA GLY A 352 15.07 31.62 -11.51
C GLY A 352 14.75 30.78 -10.28
N VAL A 353 14.84 29.45 -10.36
CA VAL A 353 14.70 28.52 -9.23
C VAL A 353 15.95 27.64 -9.12
N ILE A 354 16.37 27.33 -7.90
CA ILE A 354 17.48 26.39 -7.68
C ILE A 354 16.92 24.98 -7.71
N HIS A 355 17.29 24.20 -8.71
CA HIS A 355 16.93 22.80 -8.81
C HIS A 355 18.07 21.92 -8.27
N ARG A 356 17.79 21.22 -7.19
CA ARG A 356 18.66 20.25 -6.53
C ARG A 356 18.25 18.82 -6.86
N GLN A 357 19.21 18.09 -7.38
CA GLN A 357 19.24 16.64 -7.41
C GLN A 357 20.00 16.18 -6.17
N LEU A 358 19.34 15.41 -5.30
CA LEU A 358 19.89 14.94 -4.05
C LEU A 358 20.40 13.51 -4.20
N GLY A 359 21.46 13.22 -3.46
CA GLY A 359 22.06 11.90 -3.39
C GLY A 359 21.27 10.97 -2.47
N THR A 360 21.84 9.81 -2.19
CA THR A 360 21.29 8.85 -1.24
C THR A 360 22.39 8.26 -0.37
N ILE A 361 22.06 8.00 0.89
CA ILE A 361 22.91 7.24 1.82
C ILE A 361 22.79 5.73 1.64
N LYS A 362 21.86 5.27 0.80
CA LYS A 362 21.65 3.86 0.50
C LYS A 362 22.89 3.27 -0.20
N PRO A 363 23.49 2.18 0.32
CA PRO A 363 24.53 1.42 -0.37
C PRO A 363 24.08 0.97 -1.77
N ASN A 364 25.05 0.62 -2.61
CA ASN A 364 24.73 0.05 -3.92
C ASN A 364 23.96 -1.26 -3.76
N ASP A 365 22.89 -1.43 -4.51
CA ASP A 365 22.28 -2.74 -4.72
C ASP A 365 22.85 -3.42 -5.96
N LYS A 366 22.42 -4.68 -6.17
CA LYS A 366 22.82 -5.49 -7.32
C LYS A 366 22.47 -4.85 -8.66
N TYR A 367 21.33 -4.15 -8.76
CA TYR A 367 20.93 -3.47 -9.99
C TYR A 367 21.89 -2.31 -10.29
N GLU A 368 22.25 -1.51 -9.28
CA GLU A 368 23.23 -0.43 -9.41
C GLU A 368 24.62 -0.98 -9.79
N GLU A 369 25.03 -2.11 -9.21
CA GLU A 369 26.27 -2.80 -9.55
C GLU A 369 26.29 -3.29 -11.01
N GLU A 370 25.24 -3.98 -11.44
CA GLU A 370 25.12 -4.54 -12.79
C GLU A 370 25.06 -3.45 -13.88
N ASN A 371 24.51 -2.28 -13.55
CA ASN A 371 24.34 -1.17 -14.50
C ASN A 371 25.43 -0.09 -14.38
N GLY A 372 26.42 -0.25 -13.49
CA GLY A 372 27.52 0.70 -13.32
C GLY A 372 27.13 2.01 -12.64
N PHE A 373 26.06 2.01 -11.84
CA PHE A 373 25.59 3.16 -11.05
C PHE A 373 26.25 3.24 -9.66
N THR A 374 27.48 2.76 -9.54
CA THR A 374 28.18 2.58 -8.26
C THR A 374 29.11 3.73 -7.87
N MET A 375 29.29 4.71 -8.76
CA MET A 375 30.35 5.73 -8.66
C MET A 375 30.01 6.93 -7.76
N ASN A 376 28.72 7.14 -7.44
CA ASN A 376 28.30 8.29 -6.65
C ASN A 376 28.62 8.08 -5.17
N TYR A 377 28.99 9.17 -4.49
CA TYR A 377 29.11 9.20 -3.03
C TYR A 377 27.78 8.82 -2.37
N LYS A 378 27.85 8.02 -1.30
CA LYS A 378 26.69 7.59 -0.52
C LYS A 378 26.34 8.62 0.56
N SER A 379 26.14 9.85 0.11
CA SER A 379 25.87 11.01 0.94
C SER A 379 24.69 11.82 0.37
N THR A 380 24.14 12.70 1.20
CA THR A 380 23.10 13.65 0.82
C THR A 380 23.32 14.97 1.56
N GLN A 381 22.38 15.91 1.47
CA GLN A 381 22.51 17.24 2.01
C GLN A 381 21.35 17.64 2.92
N ALA A 382 21.64 18.45 3.94
CA ALA A 382 20.62 19.23 4.65
C ALA A 382 20.86 20.74 4.45
N PHE A 383 19.78 21.50 4.56
CA PHE A 383 19.76 22.91 4.19
C PHE A 383 19.27 23.79 5.33
N GLU A 384 20.09 24.76 5.71
CA GLU A 384 19.71 25.79 6.67
C GLU A 384 19.31 27.06 5.95
N TYR A 385 18.14 27.59 6.29
CA TYR A 385 17.59 28.82 5.75
C TYR A 385 17.42 29.87 6.85
N SER A 386 17.59 31.14 6.48
CA SER A 386 16.96 32.23 7.20
C SER A 386 15.50 32.37 6.78
N GLU A 387 14.85 33.47 7.19
CA GLU A 387 13.51 33.81 6.71
C GLU A 387 13.43 33.86 5.18
N ASP A 388 14.45 34.43 4.51
CA ASP A 388 14.32 34.79 3.09
C ASP A 388 15.17 33.98 2.10
N LYS A 389 16.15 33.18 2.56
CA LYS A 389 17.11 32.49 1.67
C LYS A 389 17.95 31.43 2.37
N LEU A 390 18.59 30.58 1.57
CA LEU A 390 19.58 29.60 2.00
C LEU A 390 20.80 30.26 2.65
N LYS A 391 21.36 29.60 3.67
CA LYS A 391 22.54 30.05 4.41
C LYS A 391 23.65 29.01 4.48
N THR A 392 23.27 27.76 4.70
CA THR A 392 24.25 26.69 4.91
C THR A 392 23.76 25.43 4.21
N ILE A 393 24.69 24.73 3.58
CA ILE A 393 24.51 23.37 3.09
C ILE A 393 25.39 22.48 3.98
N TYR A 394 24.80 21.45 4.54
CA TYR A 394 25.50 20.41 5.28
C TYR A 394 25.57 19.17 4.40
N GLU A 395 26.74 18.57 4.26
CA GLU A 395 26.87 17.21 3.74
C GLU A 395 26.59 16.23 4.87
N LEU A 396 25.87 15.15 4.57
CA LEU A 396 25.46 14.10 5.51
C LEU A 396 25.78 12.73 4.93
N GLY A 397 26.36 11.85 5.75
CA GLY A 397 26.62 10.45 5.39
C GLY A 397 28.02 10.19 4.88
#